data_AF-A0A2D9QGM3-F1
#
_entry.id   AF-A0A2D9QGM3-F1
#
_cell.length_a   1.000
_cell.length_b   1.000
_cell.length_c   1.000
_cell.angle_alpha   90.00
_cell.angle_beta   90.00
_cell.angle_gamma   90.00
#
_symmetry.space_group_name_H-M   'P 1'
#
loop_
_entity.id
_entity.type
_entity.pdbx_description
1 polymer ?
#
loop_
_entity_poly.entity_id
_entity_poly.type
_entity_poly.pdbx_seq_one_letter_code
_entity_poly.pdbx_strand_id
1 'polypeptide(L)'
;MDEVGLVSAPEKIFDTVKVASFLNNCFSQAPDLKIFRDNAVVELRRIRNAGMDEIASSFLQDPLAAEKVIRSYTWLTDCIVKSVWNISKIWLHPVPNPTQAEKLSLIAVGGYGRREMAPYSDED
;
A
#
# COMPACT_ATOMS: atom_id res chain seq x y z
N MET A 1 -1.69 14.57 0.29
CA MET A 1 -0.33 14.46 -0.26
C MET A 1 -0.56 14.45 -1.75
N ASP A 2 -0.34 15.59 -2.39
CA ASP A 2 -0.84 15.86 -3.74
C ASP A 2 -0.33 14.80 -4.73
N GLU A 3 -1.25 14.28 -5.55
CA GLU A 3 -1.06 13.25 -6.59
C GLU A 3 -0.20 13.75 -7.77
N VAL A 4 0.52 14.86 -7.57
CA VAL A 4 1.35 15.54 -8.57
C VAL A 4 2.63 14.74 -8.76
N GLY A 5 2.70 14.01 -9.88
CA GLY A 5 3.94 13.41 -10.38
C GLY A 5 4.00 11.88 -10.35
N LEU A 6 2.86 11.18 -10.35
CA LEU A 6 2.83 9.75 -10.66
C LEU A 6 2.90 9.51 -12.18
N VAL A 7 3.30 8.29 -12.58
CA VAL A 7 3.41 7.90 -13.99
C VAL A 7 2.05 7.60 -14.64
N SER A 8 1.06 7.26 -13.82
CA SER A 8 -0.33 7.00 -14.22
C SER A 8 -1.27 7.56 -13.17
N ALA A 9 -2.58 7.51 -13.45
CA ALA A 9 -3.59 7.94 -12.51
C ALA A 9 -3.52 7.08 -11.21
N PRO A 10 -3.60 7.69 -10.01
CA PRO A 10 -3.44 6.97 -8.75
C PRO A 10 -4.34 5.74 -8.62
N GLU A 11 -5.60 5.83 -9.03
CA GLU A 11 -6.59 4.76 -8.97
C GLU A 11 -6.29 3.57 -9.90
N LYS A 12 -5.47 3.78 -10.94
CA LYS A 12 -4.98 2.69 -11.78
C LYS A 12 -3.83 1.93 -11.11
N ILE A 13 -3.04 2.62 -10.29
CA ILE A 13 -1.92 2.02 -9.54
C ILE A 13 -2.43 1.37 -8.24
N PHE A 14 -3.26 2.09 -7.48
CA PHE A 14 -3.85 1.63 -6.23
C PHE A 14 -5.18 2.36 -5.93
N ASP A 15 -6.30 1.66 -6.11
CA ASP A 15 -7.63 2.21 -5.83
C ASP A 15 -7.98 2.10 -4.34
N THR A 16 -7.72 3.18 -3.59
CA THR A 16 -7.93 3.22 -2.14
C THR A 16 -9.40 2.99 -1.74
N VAL A 17 -10.36 3.43 -2.57
CA VAL A 17 -11.79 3.27 -2.30
C VAL A 17 -12.20 1.81 -2.46
N LYS A 18 -11.77 1.16 -3.54
CA LYS A 18 -12.04 -0.27 -3.75
C LYS A 18 -11.37 -1.14 -2.69
N VAL A 19 -10.14 -0.82 -2.30
CA VAL A 19 -9.43 -1.53 -1.23
C VAL A 19 -10.18 -1.42 0.10
N ALA A 20 -10.58 -0.21 0.49
CA ALA A 20 -11.33 -0.01 1.73
C ALA A 20 -12.69 -0.75 1.71
N SER A 21 -13.40 -0.71 0.58
CA SER A 21 -14.65 -1.46 0.41
C SER A 21 -14.43 -2.97 0.51
N PHE A 22 -13.40 -3.50 -0.16
CA PHE A 22 -13.03 -4.91 -0.08
C PHE A 22 -12.73 -5.33 1.35
N LEU A 23 -11.89 -4.59 2.08
CA LEU A 23 -11.49 -4.96 3.45
C LEU A 23 -12.68 -5.00 4.41
N ASN A 24 -13.59 -4.03 4.33
CA ASN A 24 -14.80 -4.02 5.15
C ASN A 24 -15.72 -5.22 4.86
N ASN A 25 -15.93 -5.52 3.58
CA ASN A 25 -16.73 -6.68 3.17
C ASN A 25 -16.06 -8.00 3.57
N CYS A 26 -14.76 -8.12 3.34
CA CYS A 26 -13.96 -9.28 3.70
C CYS A 26 -14.00 -9.54 5.21
N PHE A 27 -13.89 -8.50 6.04
CA PHE A 27 -13.99 -8.63 7.49
C PHE A 27 -15.39 -9.09 7.91
N SER A 28 -16.42 -8.46 7.36
CA SER A 28 -17.83 -8.75 7.71
C SER A 28 -18.25 -10.18 7.35
N GLN A 29 -17.62 -10.78 6.34
CA GLN A 29 -17.93 -12.13 5.85
C GLN A 29 -16.98 -13.20 6.37
N ALA A 30 -15.85 -12.83 6.96
CA ALA A 30 -14.87 -13.79 7.43
C ALA A 30 -15.36 -14.50 8.71
N PRO A 31 -15.21 -15.83 8.80
CA PRO A 31 -15.63 -16.60 9.99
C PRO A 31 -14.75 -16.32 11.21
N ASP A 32 -13.49 -15.93 11.00
CA ASP A 32 -12.54 -15.55 12.04
C ASP A 32 -11.47 -14.57 11.50
N LEU A 33 -10.67 -14.03 12.42
CA LEU A 33 -9.59 -13.08 12.10
C LEU A 33 -8.46 -13.70 11.26
N LYS A 34 -8.25 -15.02 11.35
CA LYS A 34 -7.22 -15.70 10.55
C LYS A 34 -7.63 -15.71 9.09
N ILE A 35 -8.86 -16.12 8.79
CA ILE A 35 -9.40 -16.14 7.42
C ILE A 35 -9.48 -14.72 6.85
N PHE A 36 -9.91 -13.74 7.65
CA PHE A 36 -9.87 -12.33 7.24
C PHE A 36 -8.45 -11.89 6.84
N ARG A 37 -7.47 -12.14 7.70
CA ARG A 37 -6.07 -11.78 7.46
C ARG A 37 -5.54 -12.47 6.20
N ASP A 38 -5.76 -13.77 6.07
CA ASP A 38 -5.26 -14.55 4.94
C ASP A 38 -5.85 -14.02 3.60
N ASN A 39 -7.15 -13.71 3.57
CA ASN A 39 -7.80 -13.11 2.40
C ASN A 39 -7.31 -11.68 2.11
N ALA A 40 -7.13 -10.84 3.14
CA ALA A 40 -6.61 -9.49 2.98
C ALA A 40 -5.17 -9.51 2.42
N VAL A 41 -4.33 -10.43 2.87
CA VAL A 41 -2.96 -10.61 2.35
C VAL A 41 -2.98 -11.03 0.89
N VAL A 42 -3.84 -11.98 0.50
CA VAL A 42 -3.98 -12.41 -0.90
C VAL A 42 -4.36 -11.23 -1.80
N GLU A 43 -5.36 -10.45 -1.38
CA GLU A 43 -5.84 -9.32 -2.18
C GLU A 43 -4.82 -8.18 -2.26
N LEU A 44 -4.19 -7.80 -1.14
CA LEU A 44 -3.15 -6.76 -1.17
C LEU A 44 -1.96 -7.17 -2.04
N ARG A 45 -1.59 -8.46 -2.06
CA ARG A 45 -0.56 -8.97 -2.98
C ARG A 45 -0.99 -8.85 -4.44
N ARG A 46 -2.24 -9.21 -4.75
CA ARG A 46 -2.79 -9.07 -6.11
C ARG A 46 -2.77 -7.61 -6.57
N ILE A 47 -3.20 -6.70 -5.70
CA ILE A 47 -3.25 -5.26 -5.99
C ILE A 47 -1.84 -4.69 -6.14
N ARG A 48 -0.89 -5.05 -5.26
CA ARG A 48 0.52 -4.65 -5.40
C ARG A 48 1.06 -5.05 -6.77
N ASN A 49 0.87 -6.30 -7.18
CA ASN A 49 1.34 -6.78 -8.47
C ASN A 49 0.71 -6.00 -9.64
N ALA A 50 -0.62 -5.80 -9.62
CA ALA A 50 -1.30 -5.02 -10.65
C ALA A 50 -0.80 -3.56 -10.72
N GLY A 51 -0.54 -2.94 -9.57
CA GLY A 51 0.02 -1.58 -9.51
C GLY A 51 1.45 -1.52 -10.06
N MET A 52 2.29 -2.52 -9.76
CA MET A 52 3.62 -2.64 -10.35
C MET A 52 3.56 -2.78 -11.88
N ASP A 53 2.64 -3.61 -12.39
CA ASP A 53 2.44 -3.83 -13.82
C ASP A 53 1.95 -2.54 -14.53
N GLU A 54 1.05 -1.78 -13.92
CA GLU A 54 0.59 -0.48 -14.43
C GLU A 54 1.73 0.54 -14.51
N ILE A 55 2.57 0.62 -13.47
CA ILE A 55 3.74 1.50 -13.45
C ILE A 55 4.72 1.12 -14.57
N ALA A 56 5.04 -0.17 -14.70
CA ALA A 56 5.94 -0.67 -15.73
C ALA A 56 5.39 -0.41 -17.14
N SER A 57 4.11 -0.69 -17.37
CA SER A 57 3.44 -0.46 -18.65
C SER A 57 3.39 1.01 -19.02
N SER A 58 3.15 1.89 -18.04
CA SER A 58 3.13 3.33 -18.24
C SER A 58 4.52 3.88 -18.57
N PHE A 59 5.57 3.34 -17.96
CA PHE A 59 6.95 3.72 -18.26
C PHE A 59 7.36 3.37 -19.70
N LEU A 60 6.89 2.22 -20.22
CA LEU A 60 7.15 1.86 -21.62
C LEU A 60 6.54 2.84 -22.63
N GLN A 61 5.48 3.57 -22.25
CA GLN A 61 4.87 4.60 -23.08
C GLN A 61 5.58 5.96 -22.99
N ASP A 62 6.25 6.24 -21.87
CA ASP A 62 7.06 7.46 -21.66
C ASP A 62 8.42 7.10 -20.99
N PRO A 63 9.40 6.60 -21.77
CA PRO A 63 10.66 6.12 -21.23
C PRO A 63 11.55 7.18 -20.56
N LEU A 64 11.19 8.47 -20.69
CA LEU A 64 11.91 9.57 -20.05
C LEU A 64 11.31 9.96 -18.69
N ALA A 65 10.22 9.32 -18.27
CA ALA A 65 9.53 9.59 -17.02
C ALA A 65 10.13 8.90 -15.77
N ALA A 66 11.44 8.65 -15.74
CA ALA A 66 12.08 7.88 -14.67
C ALA A 66 11.78 8.39 -13.25
N GLU A 67 11.77 9.72 -13.05
CA GLU A 67 11.44 10.32 -11.74
C GLU A 67 10.00 10.01 -11.30
N LYS A 68 9.03 10.07 -12.22
CA LYS A 68 7.63 9.74 -11.94
C LYS A 68 7.47 8.25 -11.60
N VAL A 69 8.24 7.38 -12.26
CA VAL A 69 8.23 5.93 -12.01
C VAL A 69 8.73 5.62 -10.61
N ILE A 70 9.89 6.16 -10.20
CA ILE A 70 10.45 5.96 -8.86
C ILE A 70 9.46 6.44 -7.79
N ARG A 71 8.86 7.62 -7.99
CA ARG A 71 7.80 8.14 -7.10
C ARG A 71 6.59 7.22 -7.05
N SER A 72 6.19 6.66 -8.18
CA SER A 72 5.03 5.77 -8.26
C SER A 72 5.25 4.46 -7.50
N TYR A 73 6.44 3.87 -7.59
CA TYR A 73 6.78 2.68 -6.79
C TYR A 73 6.81 2.97 -5.29
N THR A 74 7.40 4.11 -4.91
CA THR A 74 7.40 4.55 -3.50
C THR A 74 5.97 4.80 -2.99
N TRP A 75 5.14 5.45 -3.80
CA TRP A 75 3.74 5.73 -3.46
C TRP A 75 2.90 4.46 -3.35
N LEU A 76 3.05 3.50 -4.26
CA LEU A 76 2.39 2.20 -4.15
C LEU A 76 2.78 1.48 -2.85
N THR A 77 4.06 1.54 -2.48
CA THR A 77 4.57 0.97 -1.23
C THR A 77 3.93 1.64 -0.01
N ASP A 78 3.87 2.98 0.01
CA ASP A 78 3.16 3.74 1.05
C ASP A 78 1.70 3.27 1.20
N CYS A 79 1.00 3.07 0.08
CA CYS A 79 -0.39 2.61 0.08
C CYS A 79 -0.51 1.22 0.72
N ILE A 80 0.35 0.27 0.34
CA ILE A 80 0.37 -1.09 0.90
C ILE A 80 0.66 -1.05 2.40
N VAL A 81 1.71 -0.32 2.81
CA VAL A 81 2.12 -0.19 4.22
C VAL A 81 1.00 0.43 5.05
N LYS A 82 0.36 1.51 4.58
CA LYS A 82 -0.78 2.15 5.25
C LYS A 82 -1.99 1.21 5.35
N SER A 83 -2.27 0.42 4.31
CA SER A 83 -3.32 -0.59 4.36
C SER A 83 -3.03 -1.66 5.41
N VAL A 84 -1.82 -2.21 5.45
CA VAL A 84 -1.41 -3.22 6.46
C VAL A 84 -1.46 -2.64 7.87
N TRP A 85 -1.00 -1.40 8.04
CA TRP A 85 -1.09 -0.68 9.31
C TRP A 85 -2.54 -0.54 9.79
N ASN A 86 -3.42 -0.06 8.91
CA ASN A 86 -4.84 0.09 9.22
C ASN A 86 -5.48 -1.27 9.53
N ILE A 87 -5.12 -2.31 8.78
CA ILE A 87 -5.64 -3.66 9.02
C ILE A 87 -5.29 -4.14 10.43
N SER A 88 -4.02 -3.96 10.79
CA SER A 88 -3.48 -4.36 12.08
C SER A 88 -4.16 -3.61 13.22
N LYS A 89 -4.33 -2.29 13.08
CA LYS A 89 -4.88 -1.43 14.13
C LYS A 89 -6.40 -1.55 14.30
N ILE A 90 -7.15 -1.72 13.21
CA ILE A 90 -8.62 -1.63 13.25
C ILE A 90 -9.25 -2.99 13.54
N TRP A 91 -8.76 -4.06 12.88
CA TRP A 91 -9.43 -5.36 12.93
C TRP A 91 -8.64 -6.42 13.68
N LEU A 92 -7.31 -6.50 13.52
CA LEU A 92 -6.52 -7.58 14.11
C LEU A 92 -6.17 -7.33 15.59
N HIS A 93 -5.80 -6.09 15.91
CA HIS A 93 -5.35 -5.68 17.23
C HIS A 93 -5.97 -4.33 17.64
N PRO A 94 -7.32 -4.25 17.74
CA PRO A 94 -7.96 -3.04 18.22
C PRO A 94 -7.56 -2.76 19.66
N VAL A 95 -7.20 -1.51 19.95
CA VAL A 95 -6.89 -1.02 21.31
C VAL A 95 -8.05 -0.13 21.77
N PRO A 96 -8.98 -0.63 22.61
CA PRO A 96 -10.20 0.11 22.96
C PRO A 96 -9.93 1.36 23.80
N ASN A 97 -8.90 1.31 24.65
CA ASN A 97 -8.51 2.39 25.57
C ASN A 97 -7.01 2.68 25.42
N PRO A 98 -6.58 3.31 24.31
CA PRO A 98 -5.17 3.48 24.01
C PRO A 98 -4.50 4.43 25.00
N THR A 99 -3.42 3.96 25.61
CA THR A 99 -2.54 4.77 26.45
C THR A 99 -1.46 5.45 25.62
N GLN A 100 -0.76 6.44 26.20
CA GLN A 100 0.38 7.08 25.51
C GLN A 100 1.53 6.09 25.22
N ALA A 101 1.64 5.01 26.00
CA ALA A 101 2.68 4.00 25.86
C ALA A 101 2.44 3.02 24.70
N GLU A 102 1.24 3.00 24.12
CA GLU A 102 0.86 2.06 23.05
C GLU A 102 0.87 2.71 21.65
N LYS A 103 1.48 3.91 21.54
CA LYS A 103 1.66 4.61 20.28
C LYS A 103 2.81 4.00 19.50
N LEU A 104 2.48 3.23 18.47
CA LEU A 104 3.43 2.75 17.49
C LEU A 104 3.61 3.80 16.37
N SER A 105 4.84 3.92 15.87
CA SER A 105 5.20 4.74 14.71
C SER A 105 6.00 3.90 13.74
N LEU A 106 5.82 4.15 12.45
CA LEU A 106 6.61 3.56 11.37
C LEU A 106 7.42 4.66 10.69
N ILE A 107 8.71 4.43 10.48
CA ILE A 107 9.63 5.38 9.86
C ILE A 107 10.31 4.67 8.70
N ALA A 108 10.04 5.13 7.48
CA ALA A 108 10.75 4.68 6.30
C ALA A 108 12.19 5.21 6.30
N VAL A 109 13.16 4.34 6.03
CA VAL A 109 14.58 4.68 5.94
C VAL A 109 15.17 4.21 4.61
N GLY A 110 16.48 4.36 4.42
CA GLY A 110 17.13 3.90 3.19
C GLY A 110 16.58 4.55 1.91
N GLY A 111 16.53 3.77 0.83
CA GLY A 111 16.01 4.22 -0.47
C GLY A 111 14.50 4.50 -0.43
N TYR A 112 13.74 3.78 0.40
CA TYR A 112 12.32 4.01 0.61
C TYR A 112 12.08 5.38 1.27
N GLY A 113 12.77 5.67 2.37
CA GLY A 113 12.68 6.95 3.08
C GLY A 113 13.12 8.16 2.23
N ARG A 114 14.07 7.97 1.31
CA ARG A 114 14.51 9.03 0.36
C ARG A 114 13.64 9.15 -0.90
N ARG A 115 12.67 8.26 -1.10
CA ARG A 115 11.87 8.17 -2.34
C ARG A 115 12.71 7.92 -3.59
N GLU A 116 13.76 7.12 -3.44
CA GLU A 116 14.71 6.73 -4.48
C GLU A 116 14.70 5.21 -4.70
N MET A 117 13.61 4.55 -4.30
CA MET A 117 13.50 3.10 -4.29
C MET A 117 13.56 2.53 -5.72
N ALA A 118 14.45 1.56 -5.95
CA ALA A 118 14.50 0.81 -7.20
C ALA A 118 13.38 -0.25 -7.23
N PRO A 119 12.94 -0.70 -8.43
CA PRO A 119 12.01 -1.81 -8.54
C PRO A 119 12.55 -3.03 -7.79
N TYR A 120 11.70 -3.68 -6.99
CA TYR A 120 12.03 -4.87 -6.19
C TYR A 120 13.06 -4.65 -5.06
N SER A 121 13.29 -3.41 -4.63
CA SER A 121 14.10 -3.14 -3.42
C SER A 121 13.40 -3.65 -2.17
N ASP A 122 14.18 -4.01 -1.15
CA ASP A 122 13.66 -4.23 0.20
C ASP A 122 13.11 -2.92 0.79
N GLU A 123 12.05 -3.03 1.58
CA GLU A 123 11.42 -1.91 2.27
C GLU A 123 11.91 -1.82 3.74
N ASP A 124 12.79 -0.84 4.01
CA ASP A 124 13.32 -0.53 5.35
C ASP A 124 12.57 0.60 6.07
#